data_AF-A0A8H8CCE6-F1
#
_entry.id   AF-A0A8H8CCE6-F1
#
_cell.length_a   1.000
_cell.length_b   1.000
_cell.length_c   1.000
_cell.angle_alpha   90.00
_cell.angle_beta   90.00
_cell.angle_gamma   90.00
#
_symmetry.space_group_name_H-M   'P 1'
#
loop_
_entity.id
_entity.type
_entity.pdbx_description
1 polymer ?
#
loop_
_entity_poly.entity_id
_entity_poly.type
_entity_poly.pdbx_seq_one_letter_code
_entity_poly.pdbx_strand_id
1 'polypeptide(L)'
;MNCSLCTNAKQTLSNVWDVRPFHYSEIDVMKPEAKKWRDLYEFDTPVVHISSEKLGEEDPKNSAKAIKLMHRFTAEEIKKKMDVAEERKDN
;
A
#
# COMPACT_ATOMS: atom_id res chain seq x y z
N MET A 1 -13.39 -14.20 4.59
CA MET A 1 -12.13 -14.85 4.20
C MET A 1 -11.04 -14.38 5.15
N ASN A 2 -10.42 -15.29 5.90
CA ASN A 2 -9.28 -14.96 6.77
C ASN A 2 -8.00 -14.98 5.93
N CYS A 3 -7.62 -13.82 5.39
CA CYS A 3 -6.38 -13.65 4.66
C CYS A 3 -5.23 -13.47 5.67
N SER A 4 -4.54 -14.55 6.02
CA SER A 4 -3.40 -14.52 6.97
C SER A 4 -2.30 -13.54 6.54
N LEU A 5 -2.11 -13.37 5.23
CA LEU A 5 -1.17 -12.40 4.67
C LEU A 5 -1.60 -10.95 4.95
N CYS A 6 -2.90 -10.67 4.87
CA CYS A 6 -3.46 -9.35 5.14
C CYS A 6 -3.31 -8.98 6.62
N THR A 7 -3.46 -9.94 7.54
CA THR A 7 -3.18 -9.73 8.96
C THR A 7 -1.70 -9.37 9.19
N ASN A 8 -0.78 -10.11 8.56
CA ASN A 8 0.65 -9.83 8.69
C ASN A 8 1.03 -8.46 8.10
N ALA A 9 0.45 -8.11 6.95
CA ALA A 9 0.58 -6.78 6.35
C ALA A 9 0.15 -5.66 7.31
N LYS A 10 -1.04 -5.77 7.92
CA LYS A 10 -1.55 -4.79 8.90
C LYS A 10 -0.64 -4.67 10.11
N GLN A 11 -0.18 -5.81 10.65
CA GLN A 11 0.71 -5.82 11.80
C GLN A 11 2.05 -5.16 11.48
N THR A 12 2.61 -5.43 10.30
CA THR A 12 3.84 -4.79 9.83
C THR A 12 3.66 -3.28 9.66
N LEU A 13 2.56 -2.84 9.05
CA LEU A 13 2.21 -1.43 8.93
C LEU A 13 2.06 -0.76 10.29
N SER A 14 1.39 -1.41 11.24
CA SER A 14 1.24 -0.90 12.62
C SER A 14 2.59 -0.71 13.31
N ASN A 15 3.53 -1.65 13.14
CA ASN A 15 4.87 -1.53 13.70
C ASN A 15 5.65 -0.36 13.08
N VAL A 16 5.47 -0.09 11.78
CA VAL A 16 6.10 1.07 11.14
C VAL A 16 5.44 2.35 11.63
N TRP A 17 4.12 2.36 11.77
CA TRP A 17 3.35 3.52 12.19
C TRP A 17 3.73 4.00 13.59
N ASP A 18 4.04 3.07 14.50
CA ASP A 18 4.54 3.36 15.85
C ASP A 18 5.85 4.17 15.84
N VAL A 19 6.71 3.92 14.85
CA VAL A 19 8.00 4.62 14.69
C VAL A 19 7.87 5.87 13.82
N ARG A 20 7.03 5.81 12.79
CA ARG A 20 6.83 6.85 11.78
C ARG A 20 5.35 6.92 11.44
N PRO A 21 4.57 7.83 12.05
CA PRO A 21 3.16 7.94 11.75
C PRO A 21 2.94 8.39 10.30
N PHE A 22 1.97 7.76 9.64
CA PHE A 22 1.59 8.05 8.26
C PHE A 22 0.07 7.94 8.10
N HIS A 23 -0.44 8.54 7.03
CA HIS A 23 -1.83 8.38 6.64
C HIS A 23 -2.06 6.97 6.08
N TYR A 24 -2.99 6.22 6.68
CA TYR A 24 -3.33 4.87 6.26
C TYR A 24 -4.76 4.83 5.71
N SER A 25 -4.91 4.30 4.49
CA SER A 25 -6.19 4.06 3.85
C SER A 25 -6.28 2.61 3.43
N GLU A 26 -7.36 1.94 3.80
CA GLU A 26 -7.65 0.56 3.41
C GLU A 26 -8.72 0.52 2.33
N ILE A 27 -8.42 -0.15 1.22
CA ILE A 27 -9.37 -0.39 0.14
C ILE A 27 -9.69 -1.88 0.10
N ASP A 28 -10.95 -2.21 0.34
CA ASP A 28 -11.43 -3.58 0.23
C ASP A 28 -11.77 -3.89 -1.24
N VAL A 29 -10.83 -4.55 -1.92
CA VAL A 29 -10.98 -4.96 -3.32
C VAL A 29 -12.10 -5.99 -3.54
N MET A 30 -12.61 -6.63 -2.48
CA MET A 30 -13.74 -7.55 -2.60
C MET A 30 -15.07 -6.82 -2.71
N LYS A 31 -15.13 -5.52 -2.37
CA LYS A 31 -16.34 -4.72 -2.52
C LYS A 31 -16.66 -4.44 -4.00
N PRO A 32 -17.95 -4.41 -4.38
CA PRO A 32 -18.35 -4.13 -5.75
C PRO A 32 -17.92 -2.73 -6.24
N GLU A 33 -17.81 -1.77 -5.33
CA GLU A 33 -17.35 -0.40 -5.61
C GLU A 33 -15.86 -0.35 -6.00
N ALA A 34 -15.06 -1.29 -5.51
CA ALA A 34 -13.63 -1.40 -5.78
C ALA A 34 -13.32 -2.28 -6.99
N LYS A 35 -14.28 -2.50 -7.91
CA LYS A 35 -14.12 -3.37 -9.08
C LYS A 35 -12.85 -3.09 -9.89
N LYS A 36 -12.44 -1.81 -10.00
CA LYS A 36 -11.20 -1.42 -10.68
C LYS A 36 -9.94 -1.95 -9.99
N TRP A 37 -9.94 -1.97 -8.66
CA TRP A 37 -8.83 -2.50 -7.85
C TRP A 37 -8.87 -4.03 -7.78
N ARG A 38 -10.07 -4.61 -7.77
CA ARG A 38 -10.29 -6.06 -7.82
C ARG A 38 -9.63 -6.66 -9.06
N ASP A 39 -9.93 -6.12 -10.23
CA ASP A 39 -9.38 -6.61 -11.51
C ASP A 39 -7.84 -6.61 -11.53
N LEU A 40 -7.22 -5.69 -10.78
CA LEU A 40 -5.77 -5.58 -10.67
C LEU A 40 -5.15 -6.49 -9.61
N TYR A 41 -5.84 -6.70 -8.47
CA TYR A 41 -5.24 -7.25 -7.25
C TYR A 41 -6.00 -8.41 -6.61
N GLU A 42 -7.07 -8.92 -7.21
CA GLU A 42 -7.82 -10.05 -6.67
C GLU A 42 -6.96 -11.31 -6.47
N PHE A 43 -5.88 -11.45 -7.25
CA PHE A 43 -4.92 -12.55 -7.15
C PHE A 43 -3.64 -12.19 -6.38
N ASP A 44 -3.32 -10.91 -6.28
CA ASP A 44 -2.04 -10.41 -5.72
C ASP A 44 -2.16 -9.83 -4.30
N THR A 45 -3.36 -9.86 -3.70
CA THR A 45 -3.55 -9.41 -2.32
C THR A 45 -2.69 -10.19 -1.30
N PRO A 46 -2.02 -9.52 -0.34
CA PRO A 46 -2.09 -8.09 -0.04
C PRO A 46 -1.10 -7.25 -0.87
N VAL A 47 -1.56 -6.06 -1.28
CA VAL A 47 -0.73 -5.04 -1.93
C VAL A 47 -0.78 -3.76 -1.11
N VAL A 48 0.38 -3.20 -0.80
CA VAL A 48 0.52 -1.92 -0.09
C VAL A 48 1.10 -0.91 -1.03
N HIS A 49 0.38 0.19 -1.20
CA HIS A 49 0.86 1.34 -1.93
C HIS A 49 1.40 2.39 -0.97
N ILE A 50 2.48 3.03 -1.38
CA ILE A 50 3.20 4.03 -0.62
C ILE A 50 3.36 5.23 -1.53
N SER A 51 2.60 6.26 -1.22
CA SER A 51 2.58 7.51 -1.96
C SER A 51 2.67 8.64 -0.96
N SER A 52 3.32 9.72 -1.34
CA SER A 52 3.49 10.86 -0.44
C SER A 52 2.21 11.69 -0.41
N GLU A 53 1.77 12.16 0.76
CA GLU A 53 0.43 12.74 0.99
C GLU A 53 0.00 13.81 -0.03
N LYS A 54 0.94 14.65 -0.50
CA LYS A 54 0.66 15.66 -1.56
C LYS A 54 0.25 15.09 -2.94
N LEU A 55 0.44 13.80 -3.22
CA LEU A 55 0.01 13.18 -4.48
C LEU A 55 -1.50 12.92 -4.54
N GLY A 56 -2.21 13.05 -3.40
CA GLY A 56 -3.65 12.85 -3.32
C GLY A 56 -4.07 11.39 -3.33
N GLU A 57 -5.35 11.16 -3.60
CA GLU A 57 -5.94 9.82 -3.68
C GLU A 57 -5.29 9.00 -4.81
N GLU A 58 -5.03 7.73 -4.52
CA GLU A 58 -4.44 6.85 -5.50
C GLU A 58 -5.42 6.41 -6.57
N ASP A 59 -4.96 6.47 -7.82
CA ASP A 59 -5.75 6.04 -8.96
C ASP A 59 -5.27 4.67 -9.46
N PRO A 60 -6.18 3.70 -9.69
CA PRO A 60 -5.81 2.39 -10.21
C PRO A 60 -5.09 2.48 -11.57
N LYS A 61 -5.28 3.56 -12.35
CA LYS A 61 -4.54 3.78 -13.59
C LYS A 61 -3.07 4.15 -13.37
N ASN A 62 -2.77 4.84 -12.28
CA ASN A 62 -1.40 5.25 -11.91
C ASN A 62 -0.71 4.23 -11.00
N SER A 63 -1.44 3.21 -10.57
CA SER A 63 -0.95 2.07 -9.79
C SER A 63 0.33 1.43 -10.32
N ALA A 64 0.56 1.45 -11.65
CA ALA A 64 1.80 0.92 -12.24
C ALA A 64 3.04 1.78 -11.95
N LYS A 65 2.85 3.09 -11.75
CA LYS A 65 3.92 4.06 -11.43
C LYS A 65 4.06 4.30 -9.92
N ALA A 66 3.02 3.99 -9.15
CA ALA A 66 3.02 4.07 -7.69
C ALA A 66 4.06 3.13 -7.08
N ILE A 67 4.62 3.53 -5.94
CA ILE A 67 5.53 2.66 -5.19
C ILE A 67 4.67 1.68 -4.43
N LYS A 68 4.71 0.41 -4.83
CA LYS A 68 3.95 -0.65 -4.17
C LYS A 68 4.82 -1.82 -3.73
N LEU A 69 4.30 -2.56 -2.76
CA LEU A 69 4.84 -3.80 -2.23
C LEU A 69 3.75 -4.86 -2.33
N MET A 70 4.10 -6.04 -2.84
CA MET A 70 3.17 -7.13 -3.17
C MET A 70 3.61 -8.42 -2.46
N HIS A 71 2.65 -9.28 -2.12
CA HIS A 71 2.86 -10.59 -1.47
C HIS A 71 3.35 -10.54 -0.01
N ARG A 72 4.62 -10.19 0.19
CA ARG A 72 5.28 -10.14 1.50
C ARG A 72 6.25 -8.98 1.52
N PHE A 73 6.24 -8.27 2.63
CA PHE A 73 7.10 -7.13 2.86
C PHE A 73 7.36 -7.00 4.36
N THR A 74 8.50 -6.41 4.67
CA THR A 74 8.94 -6.15 6.04
C THR A 74 8.79 -4.68 6.40
N ALA A 75 8.84 -4.38 7.70
CA ALA A 75 8.78 -3.00 8.18
C ALA A 75 9.92 -2.13 7.60
N GLU A 76 11.10 -2.72 7.40
CA GLU A 76 12.24 -2.05 6.78
C GLU A 76 11.99 -1.74 5.30
N GLU A 77 11.40 -2.66 4.54
CA GLU A 77 11.06 -2.42 3.14
C GLU A 77 10.01 -1.32 3.00
N ILE A 78 8.99 -1.30 3.86
CA ILE A 78 8.00 -0.21 3.90
C ILE A 78 8.71 1.12 4.12
N LYS A 79 9.57 1.22 5.16
CA LYS A 79 10.32 2.45 5.45
C LYS A 79 11.16 2.90 4.25
N LYS A 80 11.95 1.99 3.67
CA LYS A 80 12.74 2.29 2.46
C LYS A 80 11.87 2.82 1.31
N LYS A 81 10.70 2.21 1.08
CA LYS A 81 9.78 2.68 0.05
C LYS A 81 9.16 4.03 0.39
N MET A 82 8.90 4.32 1.67
CA MET A 82 8.45 5.64 2.12
C MET A 82 9.50 6.71 1.87
N ASP A 83 10.77 6.43 2.17
CA ASP A 83 11.88 7.34 1.86
C ASP A 83 11.95 7.63 0.36
N VAL A 84 11.90 6.59 -0.49
CA VAL A 84 11.86 6.78 -1.95
C VAL A 84 10.63 7.57 -2.40
N ALA A 85 9.48 7.41 -1.75
CA ALA A 85 8.25 8.16 -2.08
C ALA A 85 8.35 9.64 -1.72
N GLU A 86 9.08 9.97 -0.65
CA GLU A 86 9.39 11.35 -0.28
C GLU A 86 10.47 11.95 -1.17
N GLU A 87 11.51 11.19 -1.53
CA GLU A 87 12.58 11.63 -2.43
C GLU A 87 12.07 11.86 -3.87
N ARG A 88 11.11 11.07 -4.34
CA ARG A 88 10.50 11.25 -5.67
C ARG A 88 9.72 12.55 -5.86
N LYS A 89 9.56 13.38 -4.82
CA LYS A 89 8.93 14.70 -4.94
C LYS A 89 9.83 15.79 -5.52
N ASP A 90 11.09 15.49 -5.83
CA ASP A 90 12.07 16.45 -6.34
C ASP A 90 12.74 15.94 -7.62
N ASN A 91 11.99 15.88 -8.74
CA ASN A 91 12.56 15.94 -10.10
C ASN A 91 11.49 16.30 -11.15
#